data_AF-A0A7V2MJ33-F1
#
_entry.id   AF-A0A7V2MJ33-F1
#
_cell.length_a   1.000
_cell.length_b   1.000
_cell.length_c   1.000
_cell.angle_alpha   90.00
_cell.angle_beta   90.00
_cell.angle_gamma   90.00
#
_symmetry.space_group_name_H-M   'P 1'
#
loop_
_entity.id
_entity.type
_entity.pdbx_description
1 polymer ?
#
loop_
_entity_poly.entity_id
_entity_poly.type
_entity_poly.pdbx_seq_one_letter_code
_entity_poly.pdbx_strand_id
1 'polypeptide(L)'
;MNRRHFLAAGGAALPALAAGAQAAGGVIDVGRRRELFVDRFLIDRLSGAELRLAQPYDAGPVLALDRPWEGRFCGYATVIHDGPRYHLYYRGVPNAGQDGRGDEVYCYA
;
A
#
# COMPACT_ATOMS: atom_id res chain seq x y z
N MET A 1 -26.91 -19.86 -18.52
CA MET A 1 -26.90 -21.20 -17.88
C MET A 1 -25.58 -21.31 -17.11
N ASN A 2 -25.47 -21.29 -15.79
CA ASN A 2 -26.33 -21.85 -14.74
C ASN A 2 -26.36 -20.93 -13.50
N ARG A 3 -27.56 -20.62 -13.03
CA ARG A 3 -27.83 -19.91 -11.78
C ARG A 3 -27.92 -20.94 -10.65
N ARG A 4 -27.08 -20.83 -9.63
CA ARG A 4 -27.27 -21.55 -8.37
C ARG A 4 -27.97 -20.62 -7.39
N HIS A 5 -29.19 -20.98 -7.04
CA HIS A 5 -30.03 -20.31 -6.07
C HIS A 5 -29.52 -20.62 -4.66
N PHE A 6 -29.19 -19.59 -3.87
CA PHE A 6 -29.08 -19.69 -2.42
C PHE A 6 -30.34 -19.10 -1.80
N LEU A 7 -31.02 -19.91 -0.98
CA LEU A 7 -32.18 -19.49 -0.19
C LEU A 7 -31.78 -18.39 0.79
N ALA A 8 -32.61 -17.35 0.84
CA ALA A 8 -32.54 -16.27 1.80
C ALA A 8 -32.91 -16.79 3.21
N ALA A 9 -31.98 -16.68 4.16
CA ALA A 9 -32.29 -16.72 5.58
C ALA A 9 -32.51 -15.28 6.05
N GLY A 10 -33.74 -14.99 6.51
CA GLY A 10 -34.11 -13.70 7.07
C GLY A 10 -33.33 -13.41 8.35
N GLY A 11 -32.52 -12.35 8.30
CA GLY A 11 -31.89 -11.76 9.47
C GLY A 11 -32.67 -10.52 9.90
N ALA A 12 -33.12 -10.49 11.15
CA ALA A 12 -33.76 -9.33 11.76
C ALA A 12 -32.83 -8.11 11.65
N ALA A 13 -33.30 -7.04 11.01
CA ALA A 13 -32.59 -5.78 10.92
C ALA A 13 -32.62 -5.08 12.28
N LEU A 14 -31.57 -5.27 13.08
CA LEU A 14 -31.24 -4.40 14.20
C LEU A 14 -30.90 -3.01 13.62
N PRO A 15 -31.53 -1.92 14.05
CA PRO A 15 -31.08 -0.60 13.66
C PRO A 15 -29.71 -0.38 14.31
N ALA A 16 -28.66 -0.43 13.50
CA ALA A 16 -27.35 0.04 13.91
C ALA A 16 -27.47 1.53 14.21
N LEU A 17 -27.43 1.91 15.48
CA LEU A 17 -27.16 3.28 15.86
C LEU A 17 -25.77 3.64 15.32
N ALA A 18 -25.74 4.28 14.17
CA ALA A 18 -24.57 4.98 13.70
C ALA A 18 -24.33 6.14 14.67
N ALA A 19 -23.54 5.89 15.72
CA ALA A 19 -22.93 6.94 16.51
C ALA A 19 -21.95 7.67 15.60
N GLY A 20 -22.45 8.63 14.83
CA GLY A 20 -21.62 9.61 14.16
C GLY A 20 -20.91 10.40 15.24
N ALA A 21 -19.62 10.17 15.43
CA ALA A 21 -18.78 11.02 16.26
C ALA A 21 -18.89 12.45 15.73
N GLN A 22 -19.64 13.29 16.43
CA GLN A 22 -19.71 14.71 16.15
C GLN A 22 -18.36 15.28 16.59
N ALA A 23 -17.51 15.64 15.63
CA ALA A 23 -16.28 16.37 15.92
C ALA A 23 -16.66 17.66 16.64
N ALA A 24 -16.14 17.86 17.85
CA ALA A 24 -16.29 19.11 18.58
C ALA A 24 -15.67 20.24 17.72
N GLY A 25 -16.51 21.17 17.26
CA GLY A 25 -16.18 22.21 16.29
C GLY A 25 -15.23 23.30 16.84
N GLY A 26 -13.98 22.94 17.08
CA GLY A 26 -12.88 23.86 17.35
C GLY A 26 -11.91 23.94 16.16
N VAL A 27 -11.23 25.07 16.01
CA VAL A 27 -10.12 25.19 15.05
C VAL A 27 -9.00 24.24 15.47
N ILE A 28 -8.59 23.36 14.56
CA ILE A 28 -7.47 22.43 14.77
C ILE A 28 -6.17 23.13 14.35
N ASP A 29 -5.24 23.37 15.28
CA ASP A 29 -3.92 23.91 14.96
C ASP A 29 -2.98 22.81 14.42
N VAL A 30 -2.72 22.86 13.12
CA VAL A 30 -1.83 21.92 12.43
C VAL A 30 -0.36 22.39 12.45
N GLY A 31 -0.12 23.70 12.58
CA GLY A 31 1.22 24.28 12.49
C GLY A 31 1.93 23.94 11.17
N ARG A 32 3.19 23.47 11.25
CA ARG A 32 4.03 23.09 10.09
C ARG A 32 4.07 21.58 9.82
N ARG A 33 3.21 20.81 10.46
CA ARG A 33 3.19 19.35 10.35
C ARG A 33 2.66 18.92 9.00
N ARG A 34 3.22 17.85 8.44
CA ARG A 34 2.65 17.15 7.29
C ARG A 34 1.65 16.13 7.83
N GLU A 35 0.38 16.30 7.50
CA GLU A 35 -0.71 15.43 7.95
C GLU A 35 -1.28 14.66 6.76
N LEU A 36 -1.76 13.44 7.00
CA LEU A 36 -2.43 12.63 6.00
C LEU A 36 -3.95 12.74 6.17
N PHE A 37 -4.69 12.76 5.07
CA PHE A 37 -6.17 12.78 5.06
C PHE A 37 -6.73 11.35 5.07
N VAL A 38 -6.50 10.62 6.16
CA VAL A 38 -6.88 9.19 6.27
C VAL A 38 -8.19 8.95 7.02
N ASP A 39 -8.74 9.97 7.66
CA ASP A 39 -9.96 9.89 8.48
C ASP A 39 -10.76 11.21 8.46
N ARG A 40 -11.76 11.34 9.33
CA ARG A 40 -12.65 12.51 9.41
C ARG A 40 -12.14 13.60 10.37
N PHE A 41 -10.98 13.43 10.99
CA PHE A 41 -10.46 14.36 11.98
C PHE A 41 -10.09 15.71 11.36
N LEU A 42 -9.39 15.70 10.22
CA LEU A 42 -9.02 16.91 9.47
C LEU A 42 -9.96 17.21 8.29
N ILE A 43 -10.98 16.37 8.07
CA ILE A 43 -11.89 16.47 6.93
C ILE A 43 -13.27 16.88 7.41
N ASP A 44 -13.60 18.15 7.22
CA ASP A 44 -14.94 18.67 7.45
C ASP A 44 -15.95 18.02 6.48
N ARG A 45 -15.75 18.23 5.18
CA ARG A 45 -16.68 17.76 4.14
C ARG A 45 -16.00 17.06 2.97
N LEU A 46 -16.66 16.04 2.45
CA LEU A 46 -16.38 15.41 1.16
C LEU A 46 -17.53 15.70 0.19
N SER A 47 -17.22 16.01 -1.06
CA SER A 47 -18.20 16.21 -2.13
C SER A 47 -17.74 15.48 -3.38
N GLY A 48 -18.50 14.48 -3.82
CA GLY A 48 -18.09 13.60 -4.92
C GLY A 48 -16.81 12.80 -4.64
N ALA A 49 -16.47 12.58 -3.36
CA ALA A 49 -15.25 11.91 -2.93
C ALA A 49 -15.53 10.98 -1.75
N GLU A 50 -14.67 9.98 -1.58
CA GLU A 50 -14.72 9.03 -0.46
C GLU A 50 -13.32 8.78 0.10
N LEU A 51 -13.25 8.45 1.39
CA LEU A 51 -12.06 7.86 1.98
C LEU A 51 -12.06 6.38 1.65
N ARG A 52 -11.08 5.93 0.88
CA ARG A 52 -10.93 4.53 0.50
C ARG A 52 -9.53 4.05 0.83
N LEU A 53 -9.47 2.91 1.52
CA LEU A 53 -8.22 2.19 1.70
C LEU A 53 -7.68 1.78 0.32
N ALA A 54 -6.42 2.15 0.05
CA ALA A 54 -5.70 1.65 -1.12
C ALA A 54 -5.71 0.12 -1.05
N GLN A 55 -6.34 -0.50 -2.04
CA GLN A 55 -6.35 -1.95 -2.17
C GLN A 55 -5.15 -2.31 -3.04
N PRO A 56 -4.18 -3.09 -2.52
CA PRO A 56 -3.10 -3.57 -3.36
C PRO A 56 -3.71 -4.38 -4.51
N TYR A 57 -3.30 -4.06 -5.73
CA TYR A 57 -3.62 -4.86 -6.90
C TYR A 57 -2.48 -5.84 -7.11
N ASP A 58 -2.79 -7.14 -7.05
CA ASP A 58 -1.84 -8.17 -7.44
C ASP A 58 -1.67 -8.15 -8.97
N ALA A 59 -0.59 -7.53 -9.42
CA ALA A 59 -0.21 -7.46 -10.83
C ALA A 59 0.57 -8.71 -11.30
N GLY A 60 0.72 -9.72 -10.44
CA GLY A 60 1.55 -10.88 -10.69
C GLY A 60 3.06 -10.61 -10.53
N PRO A 61 3.90 -11.62 -10.81
CA PRO A 61 5.35 -11.51 -10.67
C PRO A 61 5.94 -10.60 -11.75
N VAL A 62 6.67 -9.57 -11.34
CA VAL A 62 7.33 -8.59 -12.24
C VAL A 62 8.85 -8.78 -12.36
N LEU A 63 9.47 -9.50 -11.41
CA LEU A 63 10.90 -9.78 -11.38
C LEU A 63 11.14 -11.13 -10.67
N ALA A 64 11.96 -11.98 -11.28
CA ALA A 64 12.17 -13.36 -10.83
C ALA A 64 13.31 -13.56 -9.81
N LEU A 65 14.19 -12.56 -9.60
CA LEU A 65 15.34 -12.64 -8.69
C LEU A 65 16.08 -13.99 -8.76
N ASP A 66 16.41 -14.41 -9.98
CA ASP A 66 16.98 -15.71 -10.33
C ASP A 66 18.35 -15.62 -11.03
N ARG A 67 19.00 -14.45 -10.98
CA ARG A 67 20.28 -14.20 -11.64
C ARG A 67 21.45 -14.61 -10.73
N PRO A 68 22.54 -15.14 -11.29
CA PRO A 68 23.64 -15.70 -10.49
C PRO A 68 24.37 -14.66 -9.63
N TRP A 69 24.31 -13.37 -9.98
CA TRP A 69 24.96 -12.30 -9.23
C TRP A 69 24.15 -11.78 -8.04
N GLU A 70 22.85 -12.08 -7.96
CA GLU A 70 21.92 -11.52 -6.96
C GLU A 70 22.15 -12.06 -5.54
N GLY A 71 22.81 -13.21 -5.43
CA GLY A 71 22.99 -13.89 -4.16
C GLY A 71 21.69 -14.54 -3.67
N ARG A 72 21.64 -14.82 -2.37
CA ARG A 72 20.51 -15.54 -1.75
C ARG A 72 19.40 -14.60 -1.27
N PHE A 73 19.72 -13.33 -1.09
CA PHE A 73 18.80 -12.32 -0.59
C PHE A 73 18.85 -11.09 -1.49
N CYS A 74 17.69 -10.51 -1.78
CA CYS A 74 17.57 -9.30 -2.59
C CYS A 74 16.60 -8.31 -1.94
N GLY A 75 16.86 -7.02 -2.11
CA GLY A 75 16.01 -5.98 -1.53
C GLY A 75 16.37 -4.58 -2.00
N TYR A 76 15.73 -3.58 -1.37
CA TYR A 76 15.97 -2.15 -1.63
C TYR A 76 15.85 -1.75 -3.10
N ALA A 77 14.79 -2.21 -3.75
CA ALA A 77 14.44 -1.87 -5.12
C ALA A 77 14.12 -0.38 -5.25
N THR A 78 14.76 0.29 -6.21
CA THR A 78 14.47 1.64 -6.66
C THR A 78 14.14 1.59 -8.16
N VAL A 79 12.92 1.98 -8.51
CA VAL A 79 12.46 2.06 -9.90
C VAL A 79 12.49 3.51 -10.36
N ILE A 80 13.19 3.78 -11.45
CA ILE A 80 13.26 5.10 -12.09
C ILE A 80 12.59 5.00 -13.47
N HIS A 81 11.62 5.87 -13.72
CA HIS A 81 10.99 5.99 -15.03
C HIS A 81 11.78 6.98 -15.89
N ASP A 82 12.28 6.52 -17.04
CA ASP A 82 13.03 7.32 -18.02
C ASP A 82 12.44 7.12 -19.42
N GLY A 83 11.53 8.03 -19.79
CA GLY A 83 10.85 8.01 -21.08
C GLY A 83 10.09 6.69 -21.33
N PRO A 84 10.47 5.88 -22.33
CA PRO A 84 9.83 4.60 -22.62
C PRO A 84 10.35 3.43 -21.75
N ARG A 85 11.29 3.68 -20.82
CA ARG A 85 11.96 2.64 -20.03
C ARG A 85 11.74 2.84 -18.53
N TYR A 86 11.82 1.72 -17.83
CA TYR A 86 11.96 1.70 -16.38
C TYR A 86 13.31 1.08 -16.06
N HIS A 87 14.06 1.73 -15.18
CA HIS A 87 15.33 1.26 -14.64
C HIS A 87 15.09 0.75 -13.23
N LEU A 88 15.44 -0.50 -12.96
CA LEU A 88 15.37 -1.07 -11.62
C LEU A 88 16.78 -1.28 -11.06
N TYR A 89 17.10 -0.57 -9.99
CA TYR A 89 18.29 -0.80 -9.19
C TYR A 89 17.89 -1.48 -7.89
N TYR A 90 18.62 -2.53 -7.51
CA TYR A 90 18.32 -3.30 -6.29
C TYR A 90 19.59 -3.88 -5.72
N ARG A 91 19.56 -4.24 -4.43
CA ARG A 91 20.70 -4.83 -3.73
C ARG A 91 20.58 -6.34 -3.73
N GLY A 92 21.66 -7.02 -4.09
CA GLY A 92 21.86 -8.45 -3.88
C GLY A 92 22.82 -8.71 -2.72
N VAL A 93 22.55 -9.77 -1.95
CA VAL A 93 23.32 -10.16 -0.78
C VAL A 93 23.48 -11.69 -0.78
N PRO A 94 24.71 -12.22 -0.95
CA PRO A 94 24.98 -13.65 -0.93
C PRO A 94 24.72 -14.30 0.45
N ASN A 95 25.12 -13.61 1.54
CA ASN A 95 25.06 -14.13 2.91
C ASN A 95 24.31 -13.16 3.84
N ALA A 96 23.40 -13.67 4.67
CA ALA A 96 22.69 -12.84 5.64
C ALA A 96 23.66 -12.25 6.68
N GLY A 97 23.51 -10.98 7.02
CA GLY A 97 24.41 -10.27 7.93
C GLY A 97 23.99 -8.83 8.18
N GLN A 98 24.88 -8.08 8.83
CA GLN A 98 24.72 -6.63 8.99
C GLN A 98 24.97 -5.93 7.64
N ASP A 99 24.29 -4.82 7.40
CA ASP A 99 24.49 -3.99 6.21
C ASP A 99 25.88 -3.31 6.20
N GLY A 100 26.35 -2.97 4.99
CA GLY A 100 27.62 -2.28 4.74
C GLY A 100 28.82 -3.21 4.56
N ARG A 101 28.59 -4.47 4.19
CA ARG A 101 29.67 -5.46 3.97
C ARG A 101 30.13 -5.46 2.52
N GLY A 102 31.34 -5.97 2.30
CA GLY A 102 31.99 -5.96 0.98
C GLY A 102 31.48 -7.02 0.00
N ASP A 103 30.66 -7.98 0.46
CA ASP A 103 30.04 -9.01 -0.37
C ASP A 103 28.64 -8.63 -0.88
N GLU A 104 28.14 -7.45 -0.53
CA GLU A 104 26.92 -6.87 -1.10
C GLU A 104 27.17 -6.43 -2.55
N VAL A 105 26.16 -6.62 -3.41
CA VAL A 105 26.21 -6.18 -4.81
C VAL A 105 25.06 -5.26 -5.15
N TYR A 106 25.29 -4.36 -6.11
CA TYR A 106 24.25 -3.56 -6.73
C TYR A 106 23.91 -4.13 -8.10
N CYS A 107 22.66 -4.57 -8.23
CA CYS A 107 22.10 -5.18 -9.41
C CYS A 107 21.29 -4.16 -10.22
N TYR A 108 21.12 -4.45 -11.50
CA TYR A 108 20.36 -3.62 -12.43
C TYR A 108 19.50 -4.50 -13.35
N ALA A 109 18.25 -4.10 -13.56
CA ALA A 109 17.30 -4.70 -14.50
C ALA A 109 16.63 -3.62 -15.37
#